data_AF-A0AAV0Y0M8-F1
#
_entry.id   AF-A0AAV0Y0M8-F1
#
_cell.length_a   1.000
_cell.length_b   1.000
_cell.length_c   1.000
_cell.angle_alpha   90.00
_cell.angle_beta   90.00
_cell.angle_gamma   90.00
#
_symmetry.space_group_name_H-M   'P 1'
#
loop_
_entity.id
_entity.type
_entity.pdbx_description
1 polymer ?
#
loop_
_entity_poly.entity_id
_entity_poly.type
_entity_poly.pdbx_seq_one_letter_code
_entity_poly.pdbx_strand_id
1 'polypeptide(L)'
;MSDRKKRKYNDDYRIFNEKWSISYFFIEINRKAVCLVCRETVSVFKEFNIKRHYETKHEAKFGNLKGELRVTKLEAFKKDIHTQNVSNLFNLFTAMDAYMRPT
;
A
#
# COMPACT_ATOMS: atom_id res chain seq x y z
N MET A 1 -22.34 -38.03 -6.75
CA MET A 1 -22.28 -36.55 -6.63
C MET A 1 -21.12 -36.22 -5.72
N SER A 2 -20.04 -35.62 -6.23
CA SER A 2 -18.86 -35.31 -5.42
C SER A 2 -19.07 -34.01 -4.66
N ASP A 3 -19.12 -34.09 -3.32
CA ASP A 3 -19.14 -32.92 -2.45
C ASP A 3 -17.94 -32.01 -2.75
N ARG A 4 -18.25 -30.80 -3.21
CA ARG A 4 -17.25 -29.76 -3.48
C ARG A 4 -16.75 -29.26 -2.13
N LYS A 5 -15.71 -29.91 -1.61
CA LYS A 5 -15.04 -29.55 -0.35
C LYS A 5 -14.68 -28.07 -0.37
N LYS A 6 -15.50 -27.22 0.27
CA LYS A 6 -15.26 -25.78 0.41
C LYS A 6 -13.93 -25.64 1.13
N ARG A 7 -12.89 -25.17 0.42
CA ARG A 7 -11.58 -24.94 1.03
C ARG A 7 -11.78 -23.97 2.20
N LYS A 8 -11.45 -24.40 3.41
CA LYS A 8 -11.30 -23.49 4.57
C LYS A 8 -10.15 -22.55 4.20
N TYR A 9 -10.49 -21.32 3.83
CA TYR A 9 -9.50 -20.30 3.50
C TYR A 9 -8.92 -19.81 4.83
N ASN A 10 -7.64 -20.07 5.06
CA ASN A 10 -6.98 -19.65 6.30
C ASN A 10 -6.98 -18.13 6.37
N ASP A 11 -7.59 -17.56 7.42
CA ASP A 11 -7.76 -16.11 7.58
C ASP A 11 -6.44 -15.37 7.81
N ASP A 12 -5.37 -16.10 8.14
CA ASP A 12 -4.01 -15.58 8.34
C ASP A 12 -3.47 -14.82 7.12
N TYR A 13 -3.93 -15.16 5.90
CA TYR A 13 -3.58 -14.46 4.65
C TYR A 13 -4.39 -13.18 4.41
N ARG A 14 -5.20 -12.75 5.37
CA ARG A 14 -5.95 -11.48 5.32
C ARG A 14 -5.40 -10.43 6.27
N ILE A 15 -4.37 -10.74 7.06
CA ILE A 15 -3.75 -9.80 7.99
C ILE A 15 -2.47 -9.27 7.37
N PHE A 16 -2.31 -7.95 7.35
CA PHE A 16 -1.10 -7.31 6.87
C PHE A 16 0.04 -7.50 7.87
N ASN A 17 1.23 -7.88 7.40
CA ASN A 17 2.41 -8.01 8.26
C ASN A 17 3.25 -6.73 8.21
N GLU A 18 3.40 -6.06 9.36
CA GLU A 18 4.14 -4.80 9.46
C GLU A 18 5.60 -4.89 8.98
N LYS A 19 6.22 -6.08 9.04
CA LYS A 19 7.58 -6.32 8.52
C LYS A 19 7.71 -5.98 7.03
N TRP A 20 6.62 -6.06 6.27
CA TRP A 20 6.58 -5.70 4.86
C TRP A 20 6.76 -4.19 4.63
N SER A 21 6.45 -3.36 5.61
CA SER A 21 6.72 -1.92 5.55
C SER A 21 8.21 -1.66 5.46
N ILE A 22 8.98 -2.27 6.35
CA ILE A 22 10.44 -2.11 6.37
C ILE A 22 11.06 -2.87 5.20
N SER A 23 10.62 -4.09 4.91
CA SER A 23 11.28 -4.96 3.92
C SER A 23 10.98 -4.54 2.48
N TYR A 24 9.76 -4.07 2.19
CA TYR A 24 9.28 -3.91 0.82
C TYR A 24 8.61 -2.55 0.54
N PHE A 25 8.56 -1.64 1.53
CA PHE A 25 7.87 -0.34 1.44
C PHE A 25 6.36 -0.45 1.14
N PHE A 26 5.67 -1.37 1.81
CA PHE A 26 4.21 -1.49 1.73
C PHE A 26 3.53 -1.06 3.02
N ILE A 27 2.31 -0.55 2.93
CA ILE A 27 1.43 -0.32 4.08
C ILE A 27 0.02 -0.81 3.79
N GLU A 28 -0.78 -1.00 4.82
CA GLU A 28 -2.21 -1.24 4.67
C GLU A 28 -2.99 0.08 4.67
N ILE A 29 -3.82 0.29 3.64
CA ILE A 29 -4.81 1.36 3.58
C ILE A 29 -6.13 0.73 3.13
N ASN A 30 -7.22 0.92 3.91
CA ASN A 30 -8.56 0.42 3.56
C ASN A 30 -8.59 -1.07 3.17
N ARG A 31 -7.87 -1.92 3.91
CA ARG A 31 -7.71 -3.36 3.62
C ARG A 31 -7.11 -3.68 2.26
N LYS A 32 -6.27 -2.79 1.73
CA LYS A 32 -5.44 -3.01 0.55
C LYS A 32 -3.98 -2.72 0.90
N ALA A 33 -3.06 -3.49 0.32
CA ALA A 33 -1.63 -3.29 0.50
C ALA A 33 -1.20 -2.28 -0.56
N VAL A 34 -0.71 -1.12 -0.14
CA VAL A 34 -0.32 -0.02 -1.03
C VAL A 34 1.20 0.08 -1.04
N CYS A 35 1.79 0.10 -2.24
CA CYS A 35 3.21 0.36 -2.40
C CYS A 35 3.49 1.84 -2.18
N LEU A 36 4.38 2.17 -1.25
CA LEU A 36 4.74 3.55 -0.97
C LEU A 36 5.61 4.20 -2.06
N VAL A 37 6.22 3.40 -2.95
CA VAL A 37 7.12 3.88 -4.00
C VAL A 37 6.35 4.27 -5.26
N CYS A 38 5.47 3.39 -5.75
CA CYS A 38 4.73 3.59 -7.01
C CYS A 38 3.23 3.79 -6.83
N ARG A 39 2.70 3.72 -5.59
CA ARG A 39 1.29 3.94 -5.24
C ARG A 39 0.32 2.88 -5.79
N GLU A 40 0.85 1.82 -6.40
CA GLU A 40 0.04 0.68 -6.83
C GLU A 40 -0.48 -0.12 -5.63
N THR A 41 -1.64 -0.77 -5.82
CA THR A 41 -2.28 -1.58 -4.79
C THR A 41 -2.22 -3.07 -5.12
N VAL A 42 -1.99 -3.88 -4.10
CA VAL A 42 -2.03 -5.34 -4.15
C VAL A 42 -3.22 -5.80 -3.32
N SER A 43 -4.17 -6.47 -3.98
CA SER A 43 -5.46 -6.85 -3.38
C SER A 43 -5.37 -8.03 -2.41
N VAL A 44 -4.27 -8.80 -2.44
CA VAL A 44 -4.13 -10.02 -1.64
C VAL A 44 -2.88 -9.92 -0.77
N PHE A 45 -3.06 -10.01 0.54
CA PHE A 45 -1.99 -9.94 1.55
C PHE A 45 -1.19 -11.25 1.60
N LYS A 46 -0.46 -11.51 0.53
CA LYS A 46 0.51 -12.59 0.45
C LYS A 46 1.88 -11.98 0.25
N GLU A 47 2.82 -12.37 1.10
CA GLU A 47 4.21 -11.94 1.00
C GLU A 47 4.76 -12.16 -0.42
N PHE A 48 4.46 -13.29 -1.05
CA PHE A 48 4.86 -13.55 -2.44
C PHE A 48 4.46 -12.42 -3.41
N ASN A 49 3.24 -11.89 -3.30
CA ASN A 49 2.79 -10.83 -4.20
C ASN A 49 3.53 -9.52 -3.93
N ILE A 50 3.72 -9.18 -2.65
CA ILE A 50 4.39 -7.97 -2.18
C ILE A 50 5.88 -8.00 -2.53
N LYS A 51 6.55 -9.11 -2.21
CA LYS A 51 7.95 -9.35 -2.50
C LYS A 51 8.22 -9.30 -4.00
N ARG A 52 7.45 -10.04 -4.81
CA ARG A 52 7.60 -10.02 -6.28
C ARG A 52 7.42 -8.62 -6.85
N HIS A 53 6.44 -7.85 -6.37
CA HIS A 53 6.25 -6.47 -6.79
C HIS A 53 7.50 -5.63 -6.49
N TYR A 54 8.03 -5.72 -5.27
CA TYR A 54 9.23 -4.98 -4.89
C TYR A 54 10.45 -5.38 -5.72
N GLU A 55 10.74 -6.68 -5.83
CA GLU A 55 11.89 -7.20 -6.59
C GLU A 55 11.85 -6.75 -8.05
N THR A 56 10.71 -6.90 -8.71
CA THR A 56 10.59 -6.58 -10.14
C THR A 56 10.63 -5.08 -10.45
N LYS A 57 10.12 -4.22 -9.57
CA LYS A 57 9.96 -2.78 -9.87
C LYS A 57 10.94 -1.87 -9.14
N HIS A 58 11.44 -2.29 -7.98
CA HIS A 58 12.02 -1.36 -6.99
C HIS A 58 13.34 -1.82 -6.39
N GLU A 59 13.66 -3.11 -6.45
CA GLU A 59 14.92 -3.65 -5.92
C GLU A 59 16.15 -2.99 -6.54
N ALA A 60 16.17 -2.78 -7.86
CA ALA A 60 17.29 -2.11 -8.54
C ALA A 60 17.64 -0.74 -7.94
N LYS A 61 16.64 -0.01 -7.41
CA LYS A 61 16.81 1.33 -6.85
C LYS A 61 16.99 1.35 -5.34
N PHE A 62 16.34 0.43 -4.61
CA PHE A 62 16.25 0.48 -3.15
C PHE A 62 16.78 -0.77 -2.43
N GLY A 63 17.25 -1.79 -3.16
CA GLY A 63 17.80 -3.04 -2.59
C GLY A 63 19.05 -2.81 -1.74
N ASN A 64 19.84 -1.79 -2.07
CA ASN A 64 21.06 -1.45 -1.33
C ASN A 64 20.80 -0.65 -0.04
N LEU A 65 19.57 -0.13 0.16
CA LEU A 65 19.23 0.58 1.39
C LEU A 65 19.04 -0.40 2.54
N LYS A 66 19.86 -0.24 3.59
CA LYS A 66 19.85 -1.08 4.80
C LYS A 66 19.85 -0.21 6.06
N GLY A 67 19.46 -0.83 7.18
CA GLY A 67 19.49 -0.20 8.50
C GLY A 67 18.68 1.10 8.55
N GLU A 68 19.25 2.10 9.21
CA GLU A 68 18.61 3.40 9.45
C GLU A 68 18.22 4.13 8.17
N LEU A 69 19.06 4.12 7.14
CA LEU A 69 18.76 4.75 5.85
C LEU A 69 17.46 4.23 5.23
N ARG A 70 17.18 2.93 5.39
CA ARG A 70 15.94 2.31 4.91
C ARG A 70 14.73 2.79 5.71
N VAL A 71 14.86 2.87 7.04
CA VAL A 71 13.81 3.35 7.94
C VAL A 71 13.50 4.83 7.68
N THR A 72 14.52 5.68 7.58
CA THR A 72 14.34 7.10 7.24
C THR A 72 13.61 7.25 5.90
N LYS A 73 13.96 6.43 4.91
CA LYS A 73 13.29 6.47 3.61
C LYS A 73 11.82 6.03 3.69
N LEU A 74 11.54 4.98 4.47
CA LEU A 74 10.18 4.52 4.74
C LEU A 74 9.33 5.64 5.34
N GLU A 75 9.83 6.30 6.38
CA GLU A 75 9.12 7.39 7.06
C GLU A 75 8.90 8.60 6.15
N ALA A 76 9.87 8.92 5.29
CA ALA A 76 9.70 9.95 4.27
C ALA A 76 8.56 9.61 3.29
N PHE A 77 8.48 8.36 2.83
CA PHE A 77 7.39 7.96 1.93
C PHE A 77 6.02 7.92 2.61
N LYS A 78 5.95 7.51 3.89
CA LYS A 78 4.70 7.56 4.66
C LYS A 78 4.17 8.99 4.77
N LYS A 79 5.05 9.96 5.06
CA LYS A 79 4.70 11.39 5.12
C LYS A 79 4.22 11.90 3.76
N ASP A 80 4.92 11.56 2.68
CA ASP A 80 4.52 11.95 1.31
C ASP A 80 3.11 11.46 0.96
N ILE A 81 2.81 10.20 1.23
CA ILE A 81 1.47 9.64 0.97
C ILE A 81 0.40 10.30 1.82
N HIS A 82 0.68 10.57 3.10
CA HIS A 82 -0.26 11.28 3.95
C HIS A 82 -0.58 12.68 3.40
N THR A 83 0.45 13.44 3.03
CA THR A 83 0.28 14.78 2.43
C THR A 83 -0.53 14.74 1.13
N GLN A 84 -0.26 13.77 0.26
CA GLN A 84 -1.02 13.60 -0.98
C GLN A 84 -2.50 13.28 -0.72
N ASN A 85 -2.80 12.39 0.23
CA ASN A 85 -4.17 12.06 0.59
C ASN A 85 -4.93 13.28 1.12
N VAL A 86 -4.29 14.09 1.99
CA VAL A 86 -4.88 15.34 2.49
C VAL A 86 -5.13 16.33 1.35
N SER A 87 -4.16 16.51 0.44
CA SER A 87 -4.32 17.41 -0.71
C SER A 87 -5.46 16.97 -1.64
N ASN A 88 -5.61 15.67 -1.88
CA ASN A 88 -6.68 15.12 -2.71
C ASN A 88 -8.06 15.34 -2.07
N LEU A 89 -8.18 15.19 -0.74
CA LEU A 89 -9.41 15.47 -0.01
C LEU A 89 -9.78 16.95 -0.07
N PHE A 90 -8.81 17.84 0.12
CA PHE A 90 -9.03 19.29 0.01
C PHE A 90 -9.52 19.68 -1.39
N ASN A 91 -8.86 19.19 -2.44
CA ASN A 91 -9.25 19.45 -3.81
C ASN A 91 -10.66 18.94 -4.13
N LEU A 92 -11.03 17.76 -3.60
CA LEU A 92 -12.38 17.21 -3.76
C LEU A 92 -13.44 18.09 -3.08
N PHE A 93 -13.16 18.57 -1.86
CA PHE A 93 -14.04 19.49 -1.15
C PHE A 93 -14.23 20.79 -1.92
N THR A 94 -13.15 21.42 -2.40
CA THR A 94 -13.24 22.64 -3.21
C THR A 94 -14.01 22.42 -4.51
N ALA A 95 -13.84 21.27 -5.18
CA ALA A 95 -14.61 20.93 -6.38
C ALA A 95 -16.11 20.78 -6.10
N MET A 96 -16.47 20.19 -4.95
CA MET A 96 -17.86 20.07 -4.51
C MET A 96 -18.48 21.43 -4.18
N ASP A 97 -17.75 22.30 -3.46
CA ASP A 97 -18.19 23.66 -3.15
C ASP A 97 -18.41 24.50 -4.42
N ALA A 98 -17.53 24.35 -5.41
CA ALA A 98 -17.66 25.01 -6.70
C ALA A 98 -18.90 24.52 -7.47
N TYR A 99 -19.22 23.23 -7.39
CA TYR A 99 -20.41 22.64 -8.01
C TYR A 99 -21.72 23.07 -7.35
N MET A 100 -21.71 23.34 -6.04
CA MET A 100 -22.92 23.62 -5.26
C MET A 100 -23.26 25.12 -5.14
N ARG A 101 -22.47 26.05 -5.71
CA ARG A 101 -22.81 27.48 -5.74
C ARG A 101 -23.96 27.77 -6.74
N PRO A 102 -25.13 28.27 -6.30
CA PRO A 102 -26.14 28.78 -7.21
C PRO A 102 -25.62 30.07 -7.87
N THR A 103 -25.85 30.20 -9.18
CA THR A 103 -25.61 31.43 -9.96
C THR A 103 -26.49 32.58 -9.51
#